data_AF-A0A940VJ79-F1
#
_entry.id   AF-A0A940VJ79-F1
#
_cell.length_a   1.000
_cell.length_b   1.000
_cell.length_c   1.000
_cell.angle_alpha   90.00
_cell.angle_beta   90.00
_cell.angle_gamma   90.00
#
_symmetry.space_group_name_H-M   'P 1'
#
loop_
_entity.id
_entity.type
_entity.pdbx_description
1 polymer ?
#
loop_
_entity_poly.entity_id
_entity_poly.type
_entity_poly.pdbx_seq_one_letter_code
_entity_poly.pdbx_strand_id
1 'polypeptide(L)'
;MASITGEQKLLTLIAHLSYLLCGLGFIIAPLIIFILKKDDPFVYDHARQALIAHLALLAVSIGVGILNIFVIGILLLPILALLWLTLIVTSFIAGFKAVDGEYYRYPFIQPLVEKLQ
;
A
#
# COMPACT_ATOMS: atom_id res chain seq x y z
N MET A 1 -20.61 -1.55 17.44
CA MET A 1 -19.94 -1.73 16.14
C MET A 1 -20.04 -3.20 15.79
N ALA A 2 -20.51 -3.56 14.60
CA ALA A 2 -20.44 -4.96 14.16
C ALA A 2 -18.96 -5.39 14.21
N SER A 3 -18.68 -6.52 14.86
CA SER A 3 -17.32 -7.04 14.93
C SER A 3 -16.82 -7.36 13.52
N ILE A 4 -15.71 -6.75 13.10
CA ILE A 4 -15.04 -7.05 11.83
C ILE A 4 -14.71 -8.55 11.80
N THR A 5 -15.04 -9.22 10.69
CA THR A 5 -14.92 -10.67 10.56
C THR A 5 -13.46 -11.10 10.42
N GLY A 6 -13.16 -12.37 10.68
CA GLY A 6 -11.82 -12.93 10.49
C GLY A 6 -11.34 -12.82 9.02
N GLU A 7 -12.26 -12.99 8.06
CA GLU A 7 -11.96 -12.82 6.64
C GLU A 7 -11.55 -11.38 6.31
N GLN A 8 -12.28 -10.39 6.83
CA GLN A 8 -11.96 -8.97 6.63
C GLN A 8 -10.56 -8.63 7.18
N LYS A 9 -10.22 -9.12 8.38
CA LYS A 9 -8.89 -8.94 8.95
C LYS A 9 -7.80 -9.57 8.08
N LEU A 10 -8.03 -10.78 7.60
CA LEU A 10 -7.08 -11.48 6.73
C LEU A 10 -6.86 -10.73 5.41
N LEU A 11 -7.94 -10.32 4.73
CA LEU A 11 -7.85 -9.64 3.45
C LEU A 11 -7.17 -8.27 3.57
N THR A 12 -7.48 -7.51 4.61
CA THR A 12 -6.82 -6.21 4.86
C THR A 12 -5.33 -6.38 5.18
N LEU A 13 -4.95 -7.39 5.98
CA LEU A 13 -3.55 -7.73 6.21
C LEU A 13 -2.83 -8.11 4.92
N ILE A 14 -3.44 -8.97 4.09
CA ILE A 14 -2.86 -9.36 2.79
C ILE A 14 -2.68 -8.15 1.89
N ALA A 15 -3.64 -7.22 1.87
CA ALA A 15 -3.53 -6.01 1.05
C ALA A 15 -2.34 -5.13 1.45
N HIS A 16 -2.16 -4.84 2.74
CA HIS A 16 -1.06 -3.98 3.22
C HIS A 16 0.31 -4.66 3.21
N LEU A 17 0.36 -5.98 3.46
CA LEU A 17 1.60 -6.74 3.61
C LEU A 17 1.99 -7.52 2.34
N SER A 18 1.36 -7.23 1.20
CA SER A 18 1.61 -7.95 -0.06
C SER A 18 3.03 -7.81 -0.60
N TYR A 19 3.82 -6.85 -0.12
CA TYR A 19 5.25 -6.77 -0.45
C TYR A 19 6.03 -8.02 -0.01
N LEU A 20 5.55 -8.76 1.00
CA LEU A 20 6.12 -10.04 1.44
C LEU A 20 5.97 -11.15 0.38
N LEU A 21 5.05 -10.98 -0.57
CA LEU A 21 4.86 -11.92 -1.68
C LEU A 21 5.94 -11.76 -2.78
N CYS A 22 6.77 -10.71 -2.68
CA CYS A 22 7.82 -10.37 -3.64
C CYS A 22 7.31 -10.14 -5.08
N GLY A 23 8.18 -9.56 -5.92
CA GLY A 23 7.89 -9.35 -7.34
C GLY A 23 6.55 -8.65 -7.59
N LEU A 24 5.75 -9.20 -8.51
CA LEU A 24 4.44 -8.65 -8.87
C LEU A 24 3.37 -8.85 -7.78
N GLY A 25 3.60 -9.74 -6.80
CA GLY A 25 2.69 -9.98 -5.68
C GLY A 25 2.40 -8.71 -4.86
N PHE A 26 3.39 -7.79 -4.82
CA PHE A 26 3.29 -6.46 -4.24
C PHE A 26 2.05 -5.68 -4.72
N ILE A 27 1.72 -5.74 -6.01
CA ILE A 27 0.59 -5.00 -6.59
C ILE A 27 -0.61 -5.92 -6.84
N ILE A 28 -0.37 -7.14 -7.30
CA ILE A 28 -1.43 -8.05 -7.71
C ILE A 28 -2.37 -8.36 -6.53
N ALA A 29 -1.84 -8.61 -5.34
CA ALA A 29 -2.67 -8.95 -4.19
C ALA A 29 -3.64 -7.82 -3.79
N PRO A 30 -3.21 -6.57 -3.52
CA PRO A 30 -4.14 -5.50 -3.21
C PRO A 30 -5.04 -5.13 -4.39
N LEU A 31 -4.59 -5.30 -5.65
CA LEU A 31 -5.42 -5.07 -6.84
C LEU A 31 -6.58 -6.06 -6.93
N ILE A 32 -6.31 -7.36 -6.74
CA ILE A 32 -7.34 -8.39 -6.75
C ILE A 32 -8.36 -8.12 -5.63
N ILE A 33 -7.89 -7.83 -4.42
CA ILE A 33 -8.77 -7.55 -3.29
C ILE A 33 -9.62 -6.30 -3.56
N PHE A 34 -9.00 -5.22 -4.08
CA PHE A 34 -9.69 -3.98 -4.44
C PHE A 34 -10.80 -4.19 -5.47
N ILE A 35 -10.58 -5.06 -6.47
CA ILE A 35 -11.57 -5.34 -7.52
C ILE A 35 -12.70 -6.24 -6.99
N LEU A 36 -12.36 -7.26 -6.20
CA LEU A 36 -13.30 -8.30 -5.77
C LEU A 36 -14.15 -7.90 -4.56
N LYS A 37 -13.65 -7.03 -3.68
CA LYS A 37 -14.30 -6.68 -2.41
C LYS A 37 -14.95 -5.30 -2.41
N LYS A 38 -15.55 -4.90 -3.53
CA LYS A 38 -16.25 -3.60 -3.68
C LYS A 38 -17.51 -3.48 -2.83
N ASP A 39 -18.12 -4.61 -2.49
CA ASP A 39 -19.31 -4.75 -1.66
C ASP A 39 -19.01 -4.67 -0.15
N ASP A 40 -17.73 -4.75 0.24
CA ASP A 40 -17.26 -4.62 1.62
C ASP A 40 -16.51 -3.29 1.81
N PRO A 41 -17.16 -2.25 2.36
CA PRO A 41 -16.55 -0.93 2.48
C PRO A 41 -15.27 -0.91 3.33
N PHE A 42 -15.12 -1.82 4.28
CA PHE A 42 -13.94 -1.89 5.14
C PHE A 42 -12.75 -2.46 4.38
N VAL A 43 -12.94 -3.62 3.75
CA VAL A 43 -11.87 -4.26 2.96
C VAL A 43 -11.53 -3.43 1.72
N TYR A 44 -12.54 -2.87 1.05
CA TYR A 44 -12.37 -2.02 -0.11
C TYR A 44 -11.47 -0.81 0.18
N ASP A 45 -11.72 -0.11 1.30
CA ASP A 45 -10.98 1.08 1.66
C ASP A 45 -9.50 0.78 1.94
N HIS A 46 -9.23 -0.27 2.72
CA HIS A 46 -7.87 -0.71 3.02
C HIS A 46 -7.13 -1.21 1.77
N ALA A 47 -7.80 -1.98 0.91
CA ALA A 47 -7.22 -2.45 -0.34
C ALA A 47 -6.90 -1.30 -1.29
N ARG A 48 -7.78 -0.29 -1.37
CA ARG A 48 -7.57 0.93 -2.16
C ARG A 48 -6.36 1.72 -1.65
N GLN A 49 -6.26 1.93 -0.35
CA GLN A 49 -5.13 2.60 0.29
C GLN A 49 -3.80 1.88 0.00
N ALA A 50 -3.76 0.56 0.21
CA ALA A 50 -2.57 -0.26 -0.06
C ALA A 50 -2.17 -0.22 -1.54
N LEU A 51 -3.14 -0.42 -2.44
CA LEU A 51 -2.91 -0.44 -3.88
C LEU A 51 -2.30 0.88 -4.37
N ILE A 52 -2.88 2.02 -3.97
CA ILE A 52 -2.41 3.34 -4.37
C ILE A 52 -1.02 3.61 -3.79
N ALA A 53 -0.77 3.23 -2.53
CA ALA A 53 0.54 3.36 -1.91
C ALA A 53 1.62 2.55 -2.66
N HIS A 54 1.29 1.31 -3.04
CA HIS A 54 2.20 0.43 -3.77
C HIS A 54 2.48 0.93 -5.18
N LEU A 55 1.46 1.38 -5.90
CA LEU A 55 1.61 1.97 -7.23
C LEU A 55 2.41 3.27 -7.20
N ALA A 56 2.17 4.14 -6.21
CA ALA A 56 2.94 5.37 -6.05
C ALA A 56 4.43 5.08 -5.81
N LEU A 57 4.74 4.13 -4.91
CA LEU A 57 6.13 3.77 -4.64
C LEU A 57 6.80 3.07 -5.83
N LEU A 58 6.06 2.24 -6.58
CA LEU A 58 6.57 1.65 -7.82
C LEU A 58 6.92 2.74 -8.84
N ALA A 59 6.02 3.71 -9.05
CA ALA A 59 6.25 4.80 -10.00
C ALA A 59 7.50 5.61 -9.66
N VAL A 60 7.69 5.96 -8.37
CA VAL A 60 8.89 6.65 -7.89
C VAL A 60 10.14 5.77 -8.08
N SER A 61 10.05 4.47 -7.77
CA SER A 61 11.16 3.52 -7.94
C SER A 61 11.61 3.41 -9.40
N ILE A 62 10.65 3.36 -10.34
CA ILE A 62 10.93 3.34 -11.79
C ILE A 62 11.60 4.66 -12.21
N GLY A 63 11.08 5.80 -11.76
CA GLY A 63 11.65 7.11 -12.09
C GLY A 63 13.11 7.25 -11.62
N VAL A 64 13.40 6.84 -10.37
CA VAL A 64 14.77 6.80 -9.83
C VAL A 64 15.64 5.80 -10.61
N GLY A 65 15.09 4.64 -10.97
CA GLY A 65 15.78 3.64 -11.80
C GLY A 65 16.21 4.19 -13.16
N ILE A 66 15.33 4.94 -13.84
CA ILE A 66 15.66 5.61 -15.11
C ILE A 66 16.75 6.68 -14.90
N LEU A 67 16.66 7.47 -13.83
CA LEU A 67 17.66 8.50 -13.51
C LEU A 67 19.05 7.92 -13.19
N ASN A 68 19.13 6.68 -12.71
CA ASN A 68 20.40 5.99 -12.47
C ASN A 68 21.20 5.76 -13.76
N ILE A 69 20.55 5.67 -14.93
CA ILE A 69 21.23 5.59 -16.24
C ILE A 69 22.15 6.80 -16.45
N PHE A 70 21.76 7.95 -15.93
CA PHE A 70 22.52 9.21 -16.00
C PHE A 70 23.40 9.47 -14.76
N VAL A 71 23.60 8.48 -13.89
CA VAL A 71 24.35 8.56 -12.61
C VAL A 71 23.72 9.49 -11.55
N ILE A 72 22.88 10.45 -11.95
CA ILE A 72 22.14 11.37 -11.06
C ILE A 72 21.22 10.60 -10.10
N GLY A 73 20.64 9.49 -10.55
CA GLY A 73 19.74 8.66 -9.73
C GLY A 73 20.38 8.13 -8.45
N ILE A 74 21.71 8.01 -8.40
CA ILE A 74 22.42 7.47 -7.22
C ILE A 74 22.19 8.36 -6.01
N LEU A 75 22.14 9.68 -6.21
CA LEU A 75 21.88 10.67 -5.16
C LEU A 75 20.46 10.55 -4.59
N LEU A 76 19.53 9.95 -5.33
CA LEU A 76 18.14 9.76 -4.91
C LEU A 76 17.91 8.41 -4.21
N LEU A 77 18.88 7.48 -4.25
CA LEU A 77 18.74 6.17 -3.61
C LEU A 77 18.50 6.25 -2.09
N PRO A 78 19.17 7.13 -1.31
CA PRO A 78 18.87 7.27 0.11
C PRO A 78 17.43 7.73 0.38
N ILE A 79 16.91 8.64 -0.46
CA ILE A 79 15.53 9.14 -0.36
C ILE A 79 14.55 8.01 -0.70
N LEU A 80 14.83 7.26 -1.78
CA LEU A 80 14.01 6.11 -2.16
C LEU A 80 13.96 5.05 -1.04
N ALA A 81 15.10 4.75 -0.41
CA ALA A 81 15.16 3.84 0.72
C ALA A 81 14.30 4.31 1.91
N LEU A 82 14.30 5.62 2.21
CA LEU A 82 13.45 6.18 3.25
C LEU A 82 11.95 6.07 2.91
N LEU A 83 11.57 6.24 1.64
CA LEU A 83 10.19 6.06 1.18
C LEU A 83 9.74 4.60 1.33
N TRP A 84 10.59 3.64 0.98
CA TRP A 84 10.35 2.21 1.21
C TRP A 84 10.17 1.89 2.69
N LEU A 85 11.06 2.41 3.55
CA LEU A 85 10.94 2.24 4.99
C LEU A 85 9.63 2.82 5.53
N THR A 86 9.25 4.02 5.06
CA THR A 86 8.00 4.68 5.46
C THR A 86 6.79 3.85 5.05
N LEU A 87 6.78 3.30 3.82
CA LEU A 87 5.71 2.41 3.38
C LEU A 87 5.62 1.19 4.29
N ILE A 88 6.73 0.49 4.54
CA ILE A 88 6.76 -0.73 5.38
C ILE A 88 6.20 -0.43 6.77
N VAL A 89 6.70 0.61 7.44
CA VAL A 89 6.23 0.99 8.79
C VAL A 89 4.74 1.30 8.79
N THR A 90 4.28 2.10 7.83
CA THR A 90 2.86 2.47 7.76
C THR A 90 1.95 1.31 7.36
N SER A 91 2.42 0.35 6.56
CA SER A 91 1.70 -0.89 6.24
C SER A 91 1.50 -1.79 7.45
N PHE A 92 2.52 -1.92 8.32
CA PHE A 92 2.36 -2.64 9.58
C PHE A 92 1.36 -1.95 10.51
N ILE A 93 1.45 -0.62 10.65
CA ILE A 93 0.48 0.15 11.45
C ILE A 93 -0.93 -0.03 10.88
N ALA A 94 -1.10 0.03 9.56
CA ALA A 94 -2.37 -0.19 8.89
C ALA A 94 -2.93 -1.59 9.17
N GLY A 95 -2.08 -2.62 9.13
CA GLY A 95 -2.45 -4.00 9.44
C GLY A 95 -2.91 -4.18 10.88
N PHE A 96 -2.17 -3.65 11.86
CA PHE A 96 -2.58 -3.72 13.27
C PHE A 96 -3.89 -2.99 13.53
N LYS A 97 -4.04 -1.78 12.99
CA LYS A 97 -5.30 -1.03 13.09
C LYS A 97 -6.47 -1.77 12.44
N ALA A 98 -6.26 -2.41 11.30
CA ALA A 98 -7.29 -3.23 10.67
C ALA A 98 -7.70 -4.43 11.52
N VAL A 99 -6.77 -5.04 12.27
CA VAL A 99 -7.08 -6.11 13.23
C VAL A 99 -7.96 -5.61 14.38
N ASP A 100 -7.78 -4.36 14.81
CA ASP A 100 -8.63 -3.68 15.80
C ASP A 100 -9.97 -3.17 15.19
N GLY A 101 -10.14 -3.32 13.87
CA GLY A 101 -11.32 -2.87 13.14
C GLY A 101 -11.33 -1.36 12.87
N GLU A 102 -10.18 -0.70 12.96
CA GLU A 102 -10.01 0.71 12.65
C GLU A 102 -9.61 0.93 11.19
N TYR A 103 -10.20 1.94 10.57
CA TYR A 103 -9.72 2.47 9.29
C TYR A 103 -8.36 3.13 9.48
N TYR A 104 -7.46 2.93 8.52
CA TYR A 104 -6.16 3.59 8.48
C TYR A 104 -5.96 4.35 7.17
N ARG A 105 -5.59 5.62 7.29
CA ARG A 105 -5.25 6.51 6.19
C ARG A 105 -3.75 6.69 6.16
N TYR A 106 -3.10 6.35 5.05
CA TYR A 106 -1.66 6.55 4.91
C TYR A 106 -1.36 8.06 4.82
N PRO A 107 -0.61 8.66 5.76
CA PRO A 107 -0.47 10.12 5.82
C PRO A 107 0.03 10.77 4.52
N PHE A 108 0.98 10.13 3.85
CA PHE A 108 1.59 10.66 2.61
C PHE A 108 0.84 10.27 1.33
N ILE A 109 -0.03 9.26 1.40
CA ILE A 109 -0.73 8.71 0.24
C ILE A 109 -2.19 9.18 0.19
N GLN A 110 -2.75 9.59 1.34
CA GLN A 110 -4.11 10.07 1.46
C GLN A 110 -4.51 11.13 0.42
N PRO A 111 -3.69 12.15 0.11
CA PRO A 111 -4.05 13.15 -0.92
C PRO A 111 -4.19 12.54 -2.32
N LEU A 112 -3.44 11.50 -2.65
CA LEU A 112 -3.56 10.80 -3.92
C LEU A 112 -4.82 9.93 -3.94
N VAL A 113 -5.13 9.29 -2.82
CA VAL A 113 -6.34 8.50 -2.64
C VAL A 113 -7.59 9.37 -2.78
N GLU A 114 -7.59 10.60 -2.29
CA GLU A 114 -8.72 11.52 -2.44
C GLU A 114 -8.92 11.99 -3.88
N LYS A 115 -7.85 12.14 -4.66
CA LYS A 115 -7.93 12.56 -6.07
C LYS A 115 -8.46 11.48 -7.02
N LEU A 116 -8.37 10.21 -6.65
CA LEU A 116 -8.71 9.06 -7.48
C LEU A 116 -10.10 8.48 -7.14
N GLN A 117 -11.04 9.33 -6.68
CA GLN A 117 -12.39 8.95 -6.26
C GLN A 117 -13.29 8.57 -7.43
#